data_AF-A0A328E8I9-F1
#
_entry.id   AF-A0A328E8I9-F1
#
_cell.length_a   1.000
_cell.length_b   1.000
_cell.length_c   1.000
_cell.angle_alpha   90.00
_cell.angle_beta   90.00
_cell.angle_gamma   90.00
#
_symmetry.space_group_name_H-M   'P 1'
#
loop_
_entity.id
_entity.type
_entity.pdbx_description
1 polymer ?
#
loop_
_entity_poly.entity_id
_entity_poly.type
_entity_poly.pdbx_seq_one_letter_code
_entity_poly.pdbx_strand_id
1 'polypeptide(L)'
;MEDIVSDEEYVLEKSLQVVCTKKSLWVNQHLTLAHETVTSSHAVRPLHHVLVKQEKGRKVKRVELTFYLNEHIKRNLLIMDSKFYLQCLGIPQGSILSSLLCSFYYGHLEKKFIFPFLEKSCKPTNGCEDEVIHDEPKYLLLRFIDDFLFISTSKLQASRFLSRLHRGFREFNCYMNEEKFGMNFDINHLLNLRSNRLYVGDDGISFLRWSGLFLNSQTLEIQADYTRYLNTHLSSTLTVSWEGKPIRELKSKLCCYLRPKCHPIFYDLNINSAAVVRLNIYQAFLLCAMKFHCYISDLASIVRLNTKSYYDVLETSLRYMKKLIKGSRRISTDFLPIIEVDKGEIEWLGVTAYIRVLARKQSRYRELLPLLRSKLMALRTPECMSPALKYATDDLHSSVLWKIRY
;
A
#
# COMPACT_ATOMS: atom_id res chain seq x y z
N MET A 1 26.59 2.25 -16.64
CA MET A 1 26.55 3.66 -16.18
C MET A 1 26.86 4.59 -17.33
N GLU A 2 27.80 4.24 -18.22
CA GLU A 2 28.15 5.03 -19.39
C GLU A 2 26.98 5.27 -20.36
N ASP A 3 26.09 4.29 -20.53
CA ASP A 3 24.90 4.42 -21.39
C ASP A 3 23.78 5.29 -20.81
N ILE A 4 23.91 5.76 -19.56
CA ILE A 4 22.80 6.39 -18.80
C ILE A 4 23.17 7.80 -18.36
N VAL A 5 24.42 8.00 -17.96
CA VAL A 5 24.98 9.32 -17.71
C VAL A 5 25.75 9.72 -18.98
N SER A 6 25.00 10.09 -20.03
CA SER A 6 25.53 10.36 -21.38
C SER A 6 26.24 11.70 -21.49
N ASP A 7 25.75 12.72 -20.77
CA ASP A 7 26.18 14.10 -20.95
C ASP A 7 27.39 14.38 -20.06
N GLU A 8 28.31 15.20 -20.54
CA GLU A 8 29.52 15.57 -19.78
C GLU A 8 29.22 16.48 -18.59
N GLU A 9 28.17 17.29 -18.70
CA GLU A 9 27.72 18.20 -17.65
C GLU A 9 26.20 18.19 -17.52
N TYR A 10 25.74 18.22 -16.28
CA TYR A 10 24.33 18.33 -15.92
C TYR A 10 24.10 19.64 -15.17
N VAL A 11 23.08 20.39 -15.56
CA VAL A 11 22.66 21.59 -14.84
C VAL A 11 21.50 21.22 -13.93
N LEU A 12 21.73 21.30 -12.62
CA LEU A 12 20.71 21.12 -11.60
C LEU A 12 20.13 22.47 -11.22
N GLU A 13 18.86 22.68 -11.52
CA GLU A 13 18.13 23.85 -11.09
C GLU A 13 17.47 23.59 -9.74
N LYS A 14 17.62 24.55 -8.84
CA LYS A 14 16.94 24.51 -7.56
C LYS A 14 15.77 25.48 -7.60
N SER A 15 14.57 24.99 -7.33
CA SER A 15 13.38 25.80 -7.21
C SER A 15 12.79 25.70 -5.81
N LEU A 16 12.35 26.84 -5.29
CA LEU A 16 11.64 26.94 -4.02
C LEU A 16 10.16 27.10 -4.30
N GLN A 17 9.36 26.12 -3.91
CA GLN A 17 7.91 26.16 -4.00
C GLN A 17 7.34 26.56 -2.63
N VAL A 18 6.78 27.76 -2.54
CA VAL A 18 6.05 28.19 -1.34
C VAL A 18 4.57 27.89 -1.53
N VAL A 19 4.03 27.01 -0.69
CA VAL A 19 2.61 26.65 -0.67
C VAL A 19 1.96 27.32 0.54
N CYS A 20 1.17 28.38 0.28
CA CYS A 20 0.48 29.13 1.32
C CYS A 20 -1.01 28.74 1.40
N THR A 21 -1.39 28.05 2.46
CA THR A 21 -2.81 27.78 2.77
C THR A 21 -3.34 28.76 3.82
N LYS A 22 -4.67 28.88 3.95
CA LYS A 22 -5.31 29.71 5.00
C LYS A 22 -4.85 29.39 6.43
N LYS A 23 -4.22 28.24 6.66
CA LYS A 23 -3.84 27.76 8.01
C LYS A 23 -2.36 27.41 8.16
N SER A 24 -1.56 27.48 7.09
CA SER A 24 -0.18 26.96 7.11
C SER A 24 0.61 27.45 5.91
N LEU A 25 1.88 27.75 6.12
CA LEU A 25 2.86 28.02 5.05
C LEU A 25 3.86 26.87 4.99
N TRP A 26 4.06 26.31 3.80
CA TRP A 26 5.03 25.25 3.54
C TRP A 26 6.03 25.74 2.49
N VAL A 27 7.30 25.39 2.66
CA VAL A 27 8.33 25.64 1.65
C VAL A 27 8.89 24.28 1.24
N ASN A 28 8.65 23.91 0.00
CA ASN A 28 9.24 22.72 -0.60
C ASN A 28 10.44 23.14 -1.45
N GLN A 29 11.56 22.43 -1.28
CA GLN A 29 12.72 22.57 -2.14
C GLN A 29 12.65 21.47 -3.20
N HIS A 30 12.75 21.87 -4.46
CA HIS A 30 12.83 20.96 -5.59
C HIS A 30 14.17 21.15 -6.29
N LEU A 31 14.76 20.03 -6.70
CA LEU A 31 15.95 19.99 -7.55
C LEU A 31 15.54 19.28 -8.84
N THR A 32 15.71 19.94 -9.97
CA THR A 32 15.32 19.43 -11.30
C THR A 32 16.49 19.54 -12.26
N LEU A 33 16.55 18.64 -13.25
CA LEU A 33 17.52 18.72 -14.34
C LEU A 33 17.05 19.78 -15.34
N ALA A 34 17.91 20.72 -15.76
CA ALA A 34 17.50 21.86 -16.60
C ALA A 34 16.93 21.48 -17.99
N HIS A 35 17.26 20.29 -18.51
CA HIS A 35 16.77 19.80 -19.81
C HIS A 35 15.46 19.00 -19.72
N GLU A 36 15.04 18.61 -18.51
CA GLU A 36 13.68 18.12 -18.30
C GLU A 36 12.81 19.35 -18.10
N THR A 37 12.17 19.82 -19.18
CA THR A 37 10.91 20.55 -19.03
C THR A 37 9.96 19.59 -18.32
N VAL A 38 9.98 19.64 -16.99
CA VAL A 38 8.95 19.01 -16.19
C VAL A 38 7.68 19.78 -16.58
N THR A 39 6.92 19.26 -17.55
CA THR A 39 5.47 19.34 -17.54
C THR A 39 5.06 18.64 -16.27
N SER A 40 5.23 19.36 -15.18
CA SER A 40 4.90 18.91 -13.87
C SER A 40 3.38 18.93 -13.89
N SER A 41 2.79 17.81 -14.27
CA SER A 41 1.43 17.44 -13.89
C SER A 41 1.41 17.22 -12.38
N HIS A 42 1.86 18.23 -11.64
CA HIS A 42 1.52 18.39 -10.26
C HIS A 42 0.03 18.58 -10.29
N ALA A 43 -0.71 17.54 -9.93
CA ALA A 43 -2.15 17.60 -9.75
C ALA A 43 -2.44 18.83 -8.89
N VAL A 44 -2.83 19.91 -9.56
CA VAL A 44 -3.09 21.20 -8.95
C VAL A 44 -4.27 20.95 -8.06
N ARG A 45 -4.03 20.84 -6.76
CA ARG A 45 -5.10 21.02 -5.78
C ARG A 45 -5.59 22.45 -6.00
N PRO A 46 -6.84 22.65 -6.46
CA PRO A 46 -7.35 24.00 -6.59
C PRO A 46 -7.49 24.52 -5.17
N LEU A 47 -7.02 25.75 -4.95
CA LEU A 47 -6.84 26.47 -3.68
C LEU A 47 -5.38 26.37 -3.21
N HIS A 48 -4.68 27.52 -3.30
CA HIS A 48 -3.42 27.92 -2.66
C HIS A 48 -2.31 28.26 -3.67
N HIS A 49 -2.01 29.56 -3.78
CA HIS A 49 -1.01 30.14 -4.66
C HIS A 49 0.36 29.48 -4.47
N VAL A 50 1.04 29.23 -5.59
CA VAL A 50 2.40 28.70 -5.64
C VAL A 50 3.32 29.81 -6.12
N LEU A 51 4.26 30.23 -5.29
CA LEU A 51 5.36 31.10 -5.68
C LEU A 51 6.59 30.23 -5.91
N VAL A 52 7.14 30.26 -7.12
CA VAL A 52 8.38 29.57 -7.48
C VAL A 52 9.49 30.59 -7.63
N LYS A 53 10.52 30.51 -6.79
CA LYS A 53 11.77 31.23 -7.01
C LYS A 53 12.79 30.26 -7.59
N GLN A 54 13.31 30.56 -8.77
CA GLN A 54 14.43 29.84 -9.37
C GLN A 54 15.73 30.37 -8.74
N GLU A 55 16.49 29.48 -8.08
CA GLU A 55 17.85 29.77 -7.63
C GLU A 55 18.86 29.41 -8.72
N LYS A 56 20.10 29.93 -8.61
CA LYS A 56 21.18 29.65 -9.57
C LYS A 56 21.39 28.14 -9.70
N GLY A 57 21.39 27.65 -10.94
CA GLY A 57 21.68 26.25 -11.24
C GLY A 57 23.10 25.86 -10.82
N ARG A 58 23.26 24.67 -10.23
CA ARG A 58 24.56 24.05 -9.99
C ARG A 58 24.90 23.18 -11.20
N LYS A 59 26.05 23.44 -11.83
CA LYS A 59 26.62 22.51 -12.80
C LYS A 59 27.30 21.37 -12.06
N VAL A 60 27.02 20.15 -12.47
CA VAL A 60 27.65 18.93 -11.96
C VAL A 60 28.23 18.17 -13.14
N LYS A 61 29.53 17.87 -13.08
CA LYS A 61 30.19 17.11 -14.13
C LYS A 61 29.88 15.62 -14.01
N ARG A 62 29.82 14.91 -15.13
CA ARG A 62 29.69 13.44 -15.16
C ARG A 62 30.74 12.74 -14.31
N VAL A 63 31.98 13.24 -14.36
CA VAL A 63 33.09 12.70 -13.57
C VAL A 63 32.82 12.82 -12.07
N GLU A 64 32.27 13.96 -11.63
CA GLU A 64 31.91 14.20 -10.23
C GLU A 64 30.76 13.27 -9.79
N LEU A 65 29.71 13.12 -10.61
CA LEU A 65 28.60 12.19 -10.33
C LEU A 65 29.08 10.74 -10.24
N THR A 66 29.91 10.32 -11.20
CA THR A 66 30.45 8.97 -11.26
C THR A 66 31.34 8.69 -10.05
N PHE A 67 32.14 9.67 -9.63
CA PHE A 67 32.94 9.59 -8.41
C PHE A 67 32.06 9.36 -7.18
N TYR A 68 31.04 10.20 -6.94
CA TYR A 68 30.18 10.03 -5.77
C TYR A 68 29.38 8.73 -5.79
N LEU A 69 28.88 8.30 -6.95
CA LEU A 69 28.18 7.01 -7.09
C LEU A 69 29.14 5.84 -6.82
N ASN A 70 30.38 5.91 -7.30
CA ASN A 70 31.39 4.90 -7.03
C ASN A 70 31.71 4.83 -5.55
N GLU A 71 32.02 5.96 -4.91
CA GLU A 71 32.29 6.03 -3.47
C GLU A 71 31.10 5.46 -2.68
N HIS A 72 29.88 5.88 -3.01
CA HIS A 72 28.69 5.44 -2.30
C HIS A 72 28.43 3.93 -2.41
N ILE A 73 28.63 3.34 -3.59
CA ILE A 73 28.28 1.92 -3.85
C ILE A 73 29.45 0.99 -3.54
N LYS A 74 30.69 1.41 -3.80
CA LYS A 74 31.89 0.57 -3.75
C LYS A 74 32.78 0.84 -2.55
N ARG A 75 32.65 1.98 -1.88
CA ARG A 75 33.47 2.37 -0.72
C ARG A 75 32.66 2.47 0.59
N ASN A 76 31.58 1.70 0.71
CA ASN A 76 30.80 1.66 1.94
C ASN A 76 31.54 0.90 3.05
N LEU A 77 32.03 1.63 4.05
CA LEU A 77 32.69 1.09 5.23
C LEU A 77 31.70 0.88 6.38
N LEU A 78 31.72 -0.32 6.94
CA LEU A 78 30.91 -0.74 8.08
C LEU A 78 31.82 -0.91 9.30
N ILE A 79 31.36 -0.44 10.45
CA ILE A 79 32.03 -0.67 11.74
C ILE A 79 31.16 -1.62 12.56
N MET A 80 31.71 -2.79 12.86
CA MET A 80 31.06 -3.81 13.68
C MET A 80 32.08 -4.38 14.65
N ASP A 81 31.75 -4.45 15.94
CA ASP A 81 32.63 -4.98 17.00
C ASP A 81 34.06 -4.42 16.93
N SER A 82 34.17 -3.10 16.78
CA SER A 82 35.43 -2.35 16.64
C SER A 82 36.32 -2.75 15.45
N LYS A 83 35.75 -3.44 14.45
CA LYS A 83 36.42 -3.81 13.20
C LYS A 83 35.80 -3.09 12.01
N PHE A 84 36.65 -2.77 11.05
CA PHE A 84 36.25 -2.16 9.78
C PHE A 84 36.03 -3.23 8.72
N TYR A 85 34.89 -3.14 8.02
CA TYR A 85 34.53 -4.01 6.91
C TYR A 85 34.19 -3.17 5.70
N LEU A 86 34.62 -3.60 4.51
CA LEU A 86 34.20 -3.00 3.26
C LEU A 86 33.08 -3.85 2.66
N GLN A 87 31.93 -3.24 2.37
CA GLN A 87 30.86 -3.94 1.67
C GLN A 87 31.24 -4.14 0.20
N CYS A 88 31.47 -5.40 -0.19
CA CYS A 88 31.84 -5.75 -1.56
C CYS A 88 30.63 -6.12 -2.46
N LEU A 89 29.51 -6.52 -1.86
CA LEU A 89 28.35 -7.04 -2.57
C LEU A 89 27.07 -6.27 -2.21
N GLY A 90 26.30 -5.93 -3.24
CA GLY A 90 25.01 -5.25 -3.11
C GLY A 90 25.12 -3.74 -2.91
N ILE A 91 23.96 -3.10 -2.75
CA ILE A 91 23.82 -1.68 -2.46
C ILE A 91 23.61 -1.53 -0.93
N PRO A 92 24.23 -0.55 -0.25
CA PRO A 92 24.06 -0.34 1.18
C PRO A 92 22.59 -0.13 1.56
N GLN A 93 22.05 -0.98 2.44
CA GLN A 93 20.69 -0.81 2.96
C GLN A 93 20.65 0.38 3.93
N GLY A 94 19.58 1.18 3.84
CA GLY A 94 19.45 2.43 4.60
C GLY A 94 20.07 3.65 3.92
N SER A 95 20.77 3.46 2.79
CA SER A 95 21.13 4.57 1.91
C SER A 95 19.90 5.26 1.35
N ILE A 96 19.94 6.59 1.26
CA ILE A 96 18.90 7.38 0.59
C ILE A 96 18.76 7.05 -0.91
N LEU A 97 19.80 6.48 -1.53
CA LEU A 97 19.80 6.10 -2.95
C LEU A 97 19.45 4.63 -3.18
N SER A 98 19.38 3.79 -2.13
CA SER A 98 19.32 2.33 -2.31
C SER A 98 18.11 1.89 -3.13
N SER A 99 16.93 2.45 -2.84
CA SER A 99 15.69 2.10 -3.53
C SER A 99 15.68 2.53 -5.00
N LEU A 100 16.25 3.69 -5.30
CA LEU A 100 16.37 4.20 -6.67
C LEU A 100 17.35 3.34 -7.47
N LEU A 101 18.53 3.08 -6.93
CA LEU A 101 19.55 2.24 -7.56
C LEU A 101 19.07 0.80 -7.76
N CYS A 102 18.34 0.24 -6.79
CA CYS A 102 17.71 -1.07 -6.93
C CYS A 102 16.67 -1.08 -8.05
N SER A 103 15.82 -0.04 -8.11
CA SER A 103 14.81 0.08 -9.16
C SER A 103 15.43 0.22 -10.54
N PHE A 104 16.54 0.96 -10.61
CA PHE A 104 17.34 1.16 -11.80
C PHE A 104 17.98 -0.16 -12.29
N TYR A 105 18.62 -0.89 -11.37
CA TYR A 105 19.26 -2.17 -11.63
C TYR A 105 18.26 -3.20 -12.18
N TYR A 106 17.12 -3.36 -11.51
CA TYR A 106 16.07 -4.28 -11.99
C TYR A 106 15.32 -3.76 -13.22
N GLY A 107 15.24 -2.44 -13.42
CA GLY A 107 14.72 -1.87 -14.66
C GLY A 107 15.56 -2.28 -15.89
N HIS A 108 16.88 -2.38 -15.73
CA HIS A 108 17.74 -2.90 -16.79
C HIS A 108 17.55 -4.41 -17.01
N LEU A 109 17.39 -5.20 -15.94
CA LEU A 109 17.03 -6.62 -16.02
C LEU A 109 15.73 -6.84 -16.80
N GLU A 110 14.71 -6.03 -16.52
CA GLU A 110 13.41 -6.10 -17.17
C GLU A 110 13.52 -5.86 -18.68
N LYS A 111 14.19 -4.78 -19.06
CA LYS A 111 14.43 -4.43 -20.47
C LYS A 111 15.23 -5.49 -21.22
N LYS A 112 16.26 -6.04 -20.57
CA LYS A 112 17.16 -7.01 -21.21
C LYS A 112 16.55 -8.40 -21.33
N PHE A 113 15.78 -8.84 -20.34
CA PHE A 113 15.35 -10.24 -20.24
C PHE A 113 13.85 -10.46 -20.12
N ILE A 114 13.12 -9.62 -19.39
CA ILE A 114 11.69 -9.88 -19.12
C ILE A 114 10.83 -9.46 -20.31
N PHE A 115 10.96 -8.22 -20.80
CA PHE A 115 10.15 -7.74 -21.92
C PHE A 115 10.38 -8.56 -23.20
N PRO A 116 11.63 -8.85 -23.62
CA PRO A 116 11.87 -9.70 -24.80
C PRO A 116 11.36 -11.13 -24.62
N PHE A 117 11.33 -11.64 -23.39
CA PHE A 117 10.75 -12.96 -23.10
C PHE A 117 9.23 -12.94 -23.25
N LEU A 118 8.56 -11.92 -22.72
CA LEU A 118 7.11 -11.79 -22.79
C LEU A 118 6.63 -11.63 -24.24
N GLU A 119 7.29 -10.78 -25.03
CA GLU A 119 7.00 -10.61 -26.48
C GLU A 119 7.09 -11.94 -27.26
N LYS A 120 8.12 -12.74 -26.98
CA LYS A 120 8.28 -14.07 -27.62
C LYS A 120 7.23 -15.07 -27.12
N SER A 121 6.85 -14.98 -25.85
CA SER A 121 5.89 -15.90 -25.24
C SER A 121 4.45 -15.73 -25.76
N CYS A 122 4.14 -14.57 -26.36
CA CYS A 122 2.85 -14.29 -27.01
C CYS A 122 2.71 -14.95 -28.38
N LYS A 123 3.82 -15.35 -29.02
CA LYS A 123 3.77 -15.97 -30.35
C LYS A 123 3.39 -17.45 -30.25
N PRO A 124 2.46 -17.96 -31.09
CA PRO A 124 2.15 -19.37 -31.13
C PRO A 124 3.43 -20.17 -31.41
N THR A 125 3.72 -21.12 -30.54
CA THR A 125 4.69 -22.17 -30.84
C THR A 125 4.00 -23.14 -31.79
N ASN A 126 4.05 -22.85 -33.10
CA ASN A 126 4.04 -23.76 -34.25
C ASN A 126 3.57 -23.00 -35.51
N GLY A 127 4.31 -23.13 -36.61
CA GLY A 127 3.97 -22.58 -37.93
C GLY A 127 2.84 -23.34 -38.62
N CYS A 128 1.71 -23.54 -37.94
CA CYS A 128 0.47 -23.93 -38.59
C CYS A 128 -0.29 -22.64 -38.88
N GLU A 129 -0.28 -22.26 -40.16
CA GLU A 129 -1.02 -21.15 -40.76
C GLU A 129 -2.54 -21.43 -40.78
N ASP A 130 -3.12 -21.77 -39.63
CA ASP A 130 -4.56 -21.70 -39.49
C ASP A 130 -4.91 -20.29 -39.04
N GLU A 131 -5.52 -19.52 -39.95
CA GLU A 131 -6.01 -18.14 -39.82
C GLU A 131 -7.13 -17.98 -38.77
N VAL A 132 -7.03 -18.66 -37.64
CA VAL A 132 -7.89 -18.39 -36.48
C VAL A 132 -7.25 -17.23 -35.73
N ILE A 133 -7.89 -16.06 -35.81
CA ILE A 133 -7.54 -14.85 -35.04
C ILE A 133 -7.65 -15.20 -33.55
N HIS A 134 -6.57 -15.72 -32.96
CA HIS A 134 -6.44 -15.82 -31.52
C HIS A 134 -6.00 -14.44 -31.01
N ASP A 135 -6.90 -13.80 -30.26
CA ASP A 135 -6.61 -12.54 -29.55
C ASP A 135 -5.32 -12.70 -28.74
N GLU A 136 -4.36 -11.78 -28.91
CA GLU A 136 -3.10 -11.83 -28.17
C GLU A 136 -3.37 -11.82 -26.65
N PRO A 137 -2.63 -12.63 -25.86
CA PRO A 137 -2.86 -12.72 -24.43
C PRO A 137 -2.55 -11.37 -23.77
N LYS A 138 -3.56 -10.81 -23.10
CA LYS A 138 -3.41 -9.57 -22.33
C LYS A 138 -2.76 -9.89 -20.99
N TYR A 139 -1.81 -9.06 -20.60
CA TYR A 139 -1.12 -9.22 -19.33
C TYR A 139 -0.84 -7.87 -18.66
N LEU A 140 -0.63 -7.94 -17.34
CA LEU A 140 -0.17 -6.85 -16.50
C LEU A 140 1.02 -7.35 -15.69
N LEU A 141 2.15 -6.64 -15.82
CA LEU A 141 3.34 -6.86 -15.01
C LEU A 141 3.54 -5.64 -14.09
N LEU A 142 3.51 -5.87 -12.79
CA LEU A 142 3.83 -4.88 -11.77
C LEU A 142 5.08 -5.33 -11.01
N ARG A 143 5.99 -4.40 -10.77
CA ARG A 143 7.13 -4.60 -9.89
C ARG A 143 7.18 -3.49 -8.84
N PHE A 144 7.36 -3.88 -7.58
CA PHE A 144 7.71 -2.96 -6.52
C PHE A 144 9.01 -3.40 -5.88
N ILE A 145 10.09 -2.70 -6.22
CA ILE A 145 11.47 -3.07 -5.85
C ILE A 145 11.80 -4.49 -6.30
N ASP A 146 11.71 -5.47 -5.40
CA ASP A 146 12.03 -6.88 -5.56
C ASP A 146 10.79 -7.79 -5.71
N ASP A 147 9.59 -7.28 -5.42
CA ASP A 147 8.34 -8.04 -5.54
C ASP A 147 7.70 -7.87 -6.93
N PHE A 148 7.43 -9.00 -7.60
CA PHE A 148 6.70 -9.04 -8.87
C PHE A 148 5.26 -9.53 -8.69
N LEU A 149 4.32 -8.91 -9.42
CA LEU A 149 2.97 -9.40 -9.64
C LEU A 149 2.72 -9.49 -11.14
N PHE A 150 2.37 -10.67 -11.62
CA PHE A 150 2.06 -10.92 -13.02
C PHE A 150 0.65 -11.48 -13.13
N ILE A 151 -0.18 -10.82 -13.93
CA ILE A 151 -1.56 -11.22 -14.21
C ILE A 151 -1.67 -11.39 -15.71
N SER A 152 -2.24 -12.51 -16.17
CA SER A 152 -2.41 -12.79 -17.59
C SER A 152 -3.74 -13.49 -17.83
N THR A 153 -4.35 -13.24 -18.98
CA THR A 153 -5.52 -14.00 -19.46
C THR A 153 -5.16 -15.39 -19.99
N SER A 154 -3.86 -15.70 -20.13
CA SER A 154 -3.36 -17.00 -20.59
C SER A 154 -2.58 -17.73 -19.50
N LYS A 155 -3.13 -18.89 -19.06
CA LYS A 155 -2.45 -19.79 -18.11
C LYS A 155 -1.07 -20.23 -18.63
N LEU A 156 -0.95 -20.47 -19.93
CA LEU A 156 0.32 -20.87 -20.55
C LEU A 156 1.38 -19.75 -20.43
N GLN A 157 1.00 -18.50 -20.69
CA GLN A 157 1.90 -17.36 -20.55
C GLN A 157 2.33 -17.17 -19.09
N ALA A 158 1.39 -17.21 -18.14
CA ALA A 158 1.69 -17.13 -16.70
C ALA A 158 2.62 -18.25 -16.23
N SER A 159 2.39 -19.49 -16.69
CA SER A 159 3.24 -20.65 -16.37
C SER A 159 4.67 -20.50 -16.93
N ARG A 160 4.78 -20.00 -18.17
CA ARG A 160 6.08 -19.71 -18.81
C ARG A 160 6.83 -18.60 -18.07
N PHE A 161 6.14 -17.54 -17.67
CA PHE A 161 6.72 -16.43 -16.90
C PHE A 161 7.20 -16.89 -15.52
N LEU A 162 6.39 -17.67 -14.80
CA LEU A 162 6.81 -18.25 -13.52
C LEU A 162 8.06 -19.11 -13.68
N SER A 163 8.08 -19.99 -14.69
CA SER A 163 9.25 -20.83 -15.00
C SER A 163 10.48 -19.99 -15.31
N ARG A 164 10.31 -18.84 -15.98
CA ARG A 164 11.39 -17.89 -16.26
C ARG A 164 11.93 -17.27 -14.99
N LEU A 165 11.05 -16.82 -14.08
CA LEU A 165 11.47 -16.25 -12.79
C LEU A 165 12.15 -17.28 -11.88
N HIS A 166 11.64 -18.51 -11.85
CA HIS A 166 12.22 -19.61 -11.07
C HIS A 166 13.67 -19.91 -11.47
N ARG A 167 13.99 -19.86 -12.77
CA ARG A 167 15.38 -20.04 -13.25
C ARG A 167 16.34 -18.93 -12.81
N GLY A 168 15.82 -17.79 -12.35
CA GLY A 168 16.62 -16.62 -11.97
C GLY A 168 17.34 -15.95 -13.15
N PHE A 169 18.18 -14.97 -12.83
CA PHE A 169 18.93 -14.16 -13.77
C PHE A 169 20.39 -14.09 -13.32
N ARG A 170 21.18 -15.09 -13.73
CA ARG A 170 22.57 -15.27 -13.30
C ARG A 170 23.45 -14.04 -13.56
N GLU A 171 23.29 -13.39 -14.71
CA GLU A 171 24.04 -12.15 -15.04
C GLU A 171 23.77 -11.00 -14.06
N PHE A 172 22.61 -11.01 -13.41
CA PHE A 172 22.21 -10.00 -12.44
C PHE A 172 22.33 -10.48 -10.99
N ASN A 173 22.90 -11.68 -10.77
CA ASN A 173 22.92 -12.34 -9.47
C ASN A 173 21.54 -12.31 -8.77
N CYS A 174 20.47 -12.43 -9.56
CA CYS A 174 19.10 -12.24 -9.10
C CYS A 174 18.37 -13.58 -9.12
N TYR A 175 17.95 -14.02 -7.93
CA TYR A 175 17.28 -15.29 -7.73
C TYR A 175 16.02 -15.04 -6.89
N MET A 176 14.94 -15.72 -7.24
CA MET A 176 13.68 -15.60 -6.52
C MET A 176 13.66 -16.57 -5.34
N ASN A 177 13.07 -16.15 -4.23
CA ASN A 177 12.85 -17.05 -3.10
C ASN A 177 11.71 -18.02 -3.43
N GLU A 178 12.02 -19.31 -3.50
CA GLU A 178 11.08 -20.36 -3.88
C GLU A 178 9.86 -20.44 -2.95
N GLU A 179 10.04 -20.21 -1.65
CA GLU A 179 8.97 -20.21 -0.65
C GLU A 179 8.02 -19.00 -0.81
N LYS A 180 8.46 -17.97 -1.55
CA LYS A 180 7.70 -16.75 -1.78
C LYS A 180 6.84 -16.77 -3.03
N PHE A 181 6.90 -17.81 -3.86
CA PHE A 181 6.00 -17.92 -5.00
C PHE A 181 4.54 -18.09 -4.55
N GLY A 182 3.64 -17.41 -5.27
CA GLY A 182 2.20 -17.53 -5.10
C GLY A 182 1.51 -17.50 -6.46
N MET A 183 0.55 -18.40 -6.66
CA MET A 183 -0.20 -18.56 -7.90
C MET A 183 -1.61 -19.08 -7.63
N ASN A 184 -2.53 -18.82 -8.56
CA ASN A 184 -3.93 -19.26 -8.49
C ASN A 184 -4.25 -20.43 -9.45
N PHE A 185 -3.23 -21.14 -9.96
CA PHE A 185 -3.40 -22.27 -10.87
C PHE A 185 -2.37 -23.37 -10.60
N ASP A 186 -2.73 -24.61 -10.96
CA ASP A 186 -1.83 -25.76 -10.86
C ASP A 186 -0.84 -25.82 -12.03
N ILE A 187 0.39 -26.24 -11.72
CA ILE A 187 1.44 -26.48 -12.70
C ILE A 187 1.88 -27.94 -12.65
N ASN A 188 1.39 -28.73 -13.61
CA ASN A 188 1.65 -30.17 -13.69
C ASN A 188 3.14 -30.52 -13.87
N HIS A 189 3.97 -29.58 -14.35
CA HIS A 189 5.40 -29.81 -14.65
C HIS A 189 6.39 -29.31 -13.59
N LEU A 190 5.92 -28.65 -12.53
CA LEU A 190 6.76 -28.13 -11.44
C LEU A 190 6.31 -28.75 -10.12
N LEU A 191 6.46 -30.08 -10.02
CA LEU A 191 5.95 -30.94 -8.93
C LEU A 191 6.34 -30.50 -7.51
N ASN A 192 7.35 -29.66 -7.35
CA ASN A 192 7.82 -29.16 -6.05
C ASN A 192 7.34 -27.74 -5.70
N LEU A 193 6.79 -26.98 -6.65
CA LEU A 193 6.23 -25.65 -6.37
C LEU A 193 4.76 -25.78 -5.99
N ARG A 194 4.48 -26.20 -4.75
CA ARG A 194 3.14 -26.00 -4.18
C ARG A 194 2.91 -24.50 -4.00
N SER A 195 1.74 -24.00 -4.42
CA SER A 195 1.35 -22.60 -4.19
C SER A 195 1.15 -22.38 -2.69
N ASN A 196 2.23 -22.05 -1.98
CA ASN A 196 2.22 -21.95 -0.52
C ASN A 196 1.71 -20.59 -0.01
N ARG A 197 1.38 -19.65 -0.91
CA ARG A 197 1.08 -18.27 -0.53
C ARG A 197 -0.28 -17.73 -0.95
N LEU A 198 -1.06 -18.48 -1.71
CA LEU A 198 -2.46 -18.12 -1.94
C LEU A 198 -3.18 -18.09 -0.59
N TYR A 199 -3.76 -16.95 -0.23
CA TYR A 199 -4.54 -16.84 1.01
C TYR A 199 -5.98 -17.21 0.72
N VAL A 200 -6.53 -18.19 1.43
CA VAL A 200 -7.95 -18.57 1.32
C VAL A 200 -8.64 -18.16 2.60
N GLY A 201 -9.64 -17.30 2.48
CA GLY A 201 -10.48 -16.90 3.61
C GLY A 201 -11.36 -18.05 4.10
N ASP A 202 -11.92 -17.91 5.30
CA ASP A 202 -12.87 -18.90 5.85
C ASP A 202 -14.20 -18.93 5.04
N ASP A 203 -14.42 -17.92 4.18
CA ASP A 203 -15.48 -17.84 3.17
C ASP A 203 -15.15 -18.58 1.86
N GLY A 204 -13.98 -19.22 1.76
CA GLY A 204 -13.52 -19.92 0.56
C GLY A 204 -12.96 -19.01 -0.53
N ILE A 205 -12.91 -17.68 -0.32
CA ILE A 205 -12.38 -16.75 -1.33
C ILE A 205 -10.86 -16.77 -1.32
N SER A 206 -10.26 -16.95 -2.50
CA SER A 206 -8.82 -17.00 -2.69
C SER A 206 -8.22 -15.66 -3.12
N PHE A 207 -7.13 -15.25 -2.48
CA PHE A 207 -6.47 -13.97 -2.70
C PHE A 207 -4.97 -14.13 -3.00
N LEU A 208 -4.52 -13.42 -4.03
CA LEU A 208 -3.10 -13.12 -4.22
C LEU A 208 -2.70 -11.97 -3.29
N ARG A 209 -1.49 -12.06 -2.73
CA ARG A 209 -0.95 -11.07 -1.78
C ARG A 209 0.18 -10.30 -2.42
N TRP A 210 0.05 -8.99 -2.48
CA TRP A 210 1.09 -8.14 -3.06
C TRP A 210 1.09 -6.74 -2.42
N SER A 211 2.26 -6.31 -1.91
CA SER A 211 2.46 -4.97 -1.32
C SER A 211 1.41 -4.56 -0.25
N GLY A 212 0.98 -5.51 0.58
CA GLY A 212 -0.03 -5.27 1.63
C GLY A 212 -1.48 -5.17 1.12
N LEU A 213 -1.73 -5.63 -0.11
CA LEU A 213 -3.03 -5.77 -0.73
C LEU A 213 -3.38 -7.24 -0.94
N PHE A 214 -4.66 -7.52 -0.84
CA PHE A 214 -5.31 -8.75 -1.30
C PHE A 214 -5.97 -8.46 -2.63
N LEU A 215 -5.66 -9.27 -3.63
CA LEU A 215 -6.32 -9.25 -4.93
C LEU A 215 -7.14 -10.53 -5.04
N ASN A 216 -8.45 -10.40 -5.22
CA ASN A 216 -9.31 -11.54 -5.46
C ASN A 216 -8.85 -12.27 -6.73
N SER A 217 -8.57 -13.56 -6.63
CA SER A 217 -7.95 -14.34 -7.71
C SER A 217 -8.87 -14.58 -8.91
N GLN A 218 -10.16 -14.26 -8.79
CA GLN A 218 -11.17 -14.38 -9.83
C GLN A 218 -11.68 -13.00 -10.29
N THR A 219 -12.02 -12.12 -9.35
CA THR A 219 -12.67 -10.83 -9.66
C THR A 219 -11.68 -9.66 -9.76
N LEU A 220 -10.44 -9.83 -9.31
CA LEU A 220 -9.41 -8.79 -9.17
C LEU A 220 -9.80 -7.63 -8.25
N GLU A 221 -10.91 -7.75 -7.50
CA GLU A 221 -11.28 -6.80 -6.47
C GLU A 221 -10.20 -6.72 -5.38
N ILE A 222 -10.04 -5.54 -4.80
CA ILE A 222 -8.89 -5.20 -3.95
C ILE A 222 -9.33 -5.00 -2.51
N GLN A 223 -8.70 -5.74 -1.61
CA GLN A 223 -8.85 -5.60 -0.17
C GLN A 223 -7.51 -5.31 0.51
N ALA A 224 -7.57 -4.79 1.73
CA ALA A 224 -6.37 -4.60 2.54
C ALA A 224 -5.88 -5.94 3.13
N ASP A 225 -4.58 -6.24 3.02
CA ASP A 225 -4.00 -7.42 3.67
C ASP A 225 -3.77 -7.15 5.16
N TYR A 226 -4.51 -7.89 6.01
CA TYR A 226 -4.39 -7.84 7.47
C TYR A 226 -3.62 -9.05 8.05
N THR A 227 -3.15 -10.00 7.23
CA THR A 227 -2.44 -11.21 7.70
C THR A 227 -1.14 -10.91 8.42
N ARG A 228 -0.53 -9.75 8.13
CA ARG A 228 0.66 -9.26 8.83
C ARG A 228 0.50 -9.10 10.35
N TYR A 229 -0.74 -9.09 10.86
CA TYR A 229 -1.05 -8.95 12.28
C TYR A 229 -1.33 -10.29 12.99
N LEU A 230 -1.22 -11.44 12.32
CA LEU A 230 -1.60 -12.74 12.90
C LEU A 230 -0.56 -13.32 13.87
N ASN A 231 0.72 -13.06 13.64
CA ASN A 231 1.81 -13.75 14.36
C ASN A 231 2.34 -12.97 15.57
N THR A 232 1.80 -11.80 15.87
CA THR A 232 2.23 -10.95 17.00
C THR A 232 1.02 -10.31 17.65
N HIS A 233 1.17 -9.89 18.92
CA HIS A 233 0.13 -9.10 19.57
C HIS A 233 0.06 -7.71 18.93
N LEU A 234 -1.15 -7.20 18.69
CA LEU A 234 -1.35 -5.95 17.97
C LEU A 234 -0.70 -4.74 18.66
N SER A 235 -0.57 -4.77 19.99
CA SER A 235 0.13 -3.73 20.77
C SER A 235 1.58 -3.53 20.33
N SER A 236 2.27 -4.58 19.86
CA SER A 236 3.64 -4.50 19.31
C SER A 236 3.74 -3.64 18.05
N THR A 237 2.61 -3.26 17.44
CA THR A 237 2.55 -2.39 16.26
C THR A 237 2.28 -0.92 16.60
N LEU A 238 2.24 -0.58 17.88
CA LEU A 238 1.87 0.74 18.39
C LEU A 238 3.05 1.41 19.08
N THR A 239 3.12 2.73 18.92
CA THR A 239 3.93 3.59 19.79
C THR A 239 2.97 4.44 20.60
N VAL A 240 2.91 4.19 21.90
CA VAL A 240 2.03 4.88 22.85
C VAL A 240 2.78 6.08 23.42
N SER A 241 2.18 7.26 23.30
CA SER A 241 2.75 8.51 23.80
C SER A 241 2.01 8.89 25.07
N TRP A 242 2.68 8.75 26.22
CA TRP A 242 2.11 9.10 27.52
C TRP A 242 2.39 10.57 27.92
N GLU A 243 3.47 11.16 27.39
CA GLU A 243 3.85 12.54 27.68
C GLU A 243 3.02 13.57 26.89
N GLY A 244 2.81 14.75 27.49
CA GLY A 244 2.12 15.86 26.84
C GLY A 244 0.59 15.70 26.79
N LYS A 245 0.01 15.60 25.58
CA LYS A 245 -1.44 15.54 25.37
C LYS A 245 -1.88 14.17 24.84
N PRO A 246 -1.96 13.14 25.70
CA PRO A 246 -2.12 11.73 25.29
C PRO A 246 -3.40 11.48 24.47
N ILE A 247 -4.51 12.15 24.80
CA ILE A 247 -5.76 12.04 24.02
C ILE A 247 -5.58 12.58 22.59
N ARG A 248 -4.86 13.70 22.44
CA ARG A 248 -4.59 14.31 21.13
C ARG A 248 -3.69 13.40 20.30
N GLU A 249 -2.67 12.82 20.93
CA GLU A 249 -1.77 11.88 20.26
C GLU A 249 -2.51 10.59 19.86
N LEU A 250 -3.38 10.04 20.71
CA LEU A 250 -4.24 8.92 20.35
C LEU A 250 -5.11 9.25 19.13
N LYS A 251 -5.79 10.41 19.11
CA LYS A 251 -6.56 10.85 17.93
C LYS A 251 -5.69 10.90 16.67
N SER A 252 -4.49 11.48 16.78
CA SER A 252 -3.53 11.57 15.69
C SER A 252 -3.11 10.19 15.18
N LYS A 253 -2.75 9.27 16.09
CA LYS A 253 -2.34 7.89 15.77
C LYS A 253 -3.45 7.11 15.07
N LEU A 254 -4.71 7.19 15.53
CA LEU A 254 -5.82 6.53 14.85
C LEU A 254 -6.03 7.09 13.43
N CYS A 255 -5.95 8.41 13.25
CA CYS A 255 -5.99 9.02 11.93
C CYS A 255 -4.84 8.53 11.03
N CYS A 256 -3.62 8.43 11.56
CA CYS A 256 -2.47 7.89 10.84
C CYS A 256 -2.69 6.43 10.41
N TYR A 257 -3.33 5.60 11.24
CA TYR A 257 -3.65 4.21 10.88
C TYR A 257 -4.72 4.11 9.80
N LEU A 258 -5.74 4.98 9.84
CA LEU A 258 -6.82 5.00 8.86
C LEU A 258 -6.39 5.60 7.52
N ARG A 259 -5.47 6.57 7.51
CA ARG A 259 -5.04 7.30 6.30
C ARG A 259 -4.63 6.37 5.14
N PRO A 260 -3.74 5.38 5.29
CA PRO A 260 -3.39 4.47 4.19
C PRO A 260 -4.56 3.60 3.74
N LYS A 261 -5.51 3.30 4.64
CA LYS A 261 -6.74 2.57 4.31
C LYS A 261 -7.76 3.44 3.61
N CYS A 262 -7.58 4.76 3.57
CA CYS A 262 -8.44 5.68 2.83
C CYS A 262 -8.04 5.83 1.35
N HIS A 263 -7.11 5.00 0.85
CA HIS A 263 -6.68 5.04 -0.55
C HIS A 263 -7.85 4.67 -1.49
N PRO A 264 -8.05 5.38 -2.61
CA PRO A 264 -9.25 5.19 -3.45
C PRO A 264 -9.34 3.83 -4.14
N ILE A 265 -8.22 3.12 -4.28
CA ILE A 265 -8.18 1.73 -4.76
C ILE A 265 -9.12 0.79 -3.99
N PHE A 266 -9.48 1.10 -2.73
CA PHE A 266 -10.38 0.30 -1.92
C PHE A 266 -11.87 0.66 -2.08
N TYR A 267 -12.17 1.81 -2.67
CA TYR A 267 -13.52 2.41 -2.68
C TYR A 267 -14.04 2.78 -4.07
N ASP A 268 -13.21 2.60 -5.09
CA ASP A 268 -13.61 2.82 -6.48
C ASP A 268 -14.46 1.67 -6.99
N LEU A 269 -15.67 1.99 -7.46
CA LEU A 269 -16.63 1.05 -8.02
C LEU A 269 -16.23 0.52 -9.41
N ASN A 270 -15.25 1.13 -10.07
CA ASN A 270 -14.64 0.55 -11.28
C ASN A 270 -13.79 -0.69 -10.98
N ILE A 271 -13.30 -0.81 -9.74
CA ILE A 271 -12.38 -1.88 -9.29
C ILE A 271 -13.11 -2.85 -8.37
N ASN A 272 -13.99 -2.35 -7.50
CA ASN A 272 -14.60 -3.10 -6.42
C ASN A 272 -16.12 -3.05 -6.50
N SER A 273 -16.78 -4.16 -6.21
CA SER A 273 -18.23 -4.16 -6.00
C SER A 273 -18.62 -3.28 -4.81
N ALA A 274 -19.88 -2.85 -4.81
CA ALA A 274 -20.49 -2.12 -3.70
C ALA A 274 -20.35 -2.86 -2.34
N ALA A 275 -20.31 -4.19 -2.36
CA ALA A 275 -20.11 -5.04 -1.20
C ALA A 275 -18.67 -4.96 -0.68
N VAL A 276 -17.67 -5.14 -1.55
CA VAL A 276 -16.24 -5.07 -1.18
C VAL A 276 -15.84 -3.66 -0.73
N VAL A 277 -16.39 -2.62 -1.34
CA VAL A 277 -16.19 -1.23 -0.90
C VAL A 277 -16.61 -1.05 0.57
N ARG A 278 -17.79 -1.56 0.96
CA ARG A 278 -18.28 -1.48 2.34
C ARG A 278 -17.49 -2.39 3.29
N LEU A 279 -17.08 -3.57 2.82
CA LEU A 279 -16.21 -4.48 3.56
C LEU A 279 -14.86 -3.82 3.89
N ASN A 280 -14.22 -3.16 2.93
CA ASN A 280 -12.96 -2.44 3.15
C ASN A 280 -13.10 -1.34 4.22
N ILE A 281 -14.20 -0.58 4.20
CA ILE A 281 -14.51 0.43 5.23
C ILE A 281 -14.65 -0.24 6.60
N TYR A 282 -15.45 -1.30 6.68
CA TYR A 282 -15.71 -2.02 7.91
C TYR A 282 -14.44 -2.62 8.51
N GLN A 283 -13.66 -3.37 7.72
CA GLN A 283 -12.40 -3.97 8.13
C GLN A 283 -11.37 -2.93 8.60
N ALA A 284 -11.29 -1.78 7.93
CA ALA A 284 -10.41 -0.70 8.34
C ALA A 284 -10.82 -0.13 9.72
N PHE A 285 -12.13 0.00 9.98
CA PHE A 285 -12.61 0.39 11.31
C PHE A 285 -12.44 -0.71 12.36
N LEU A 286 -12.54 -2.00 12.00
CA LEU A 286 -12.24 -3.10 12.93
C LEU A 286 -10.80 -3.02 13.43
N LEU A 287 -9.83 -2.91 12.52
CA LEU A 287 -8.43 -2.75 12.91
C LEU A 287 -8.22 -1.46 13.73
N CYS A 288 -8.87 -0.35 13.34
CA CYS A 288 -8.80 0.91 14.08
C CYS A 288 -9.32 0.77 15.51
N ALA A 289 -10.45 0.07 15.71
CA ALA A 289 -11.03 -0.20 17.01
C ALA A 289 -10.15 -1.11 17.87
N MET A 290 -9.50 -2.13 17.26
CA MET A 290 -8.53 -2.98 17.97
C MET A 290 -7.31 -2.18 18.41
N LYS A 291 -6.77 -1.32 17.54
CA LYS A 291 -5.65 -0.43 17.86
C LYS A 291 -6.02 0.60 18.92
N PHE A 292 -7.25 1.14 18.88
CA PHE A 292 -7.79 1.98 19.94
C PHE A 292 -7.79 1.24 21.27
N HIS A 293 -8.28 0.00 21.31
CA HIS A 293 -8.29 -0.79 22.53
C HIS A 293 -6.88 -1.00 23.10
N CYS A 294 -5.95 -1.50 22.29
CA CYS A 294 -4.57 -1.72 22.70
C CYS A 294 -3.94 -0.43 23.25
N TYR A 295 -4.08 0.69 22.54
CA TYR A 295 -3.51 1.97 22.97
C TYR A 295 -4.11 2.43 24.31
N ILE A 296 -5.43 2.32 24.48
CA ILE A 296 -6.09 2.65 25.75
C ILE A 296 -5.66 1.72 26.87
N SER A 297 -5.49 0.42 26.58
CA SER A 297 -5.06 -0.55 27.58
C SER A 297 -3.66 -0.24 28.11
N ASP A 298 -2.73 0.13 27.23
CA ASP A 298 -1.37 0.51 27.61
C ASP A 298 -1.38 1.84 28.39
N LEU A 299 -2.16 2.82 27.93
CA LEU A 299 -2.27 4.13 28.57
C LEU A 299 -2.98 4.08 29.93
N ALA A 300 -3.85 3.09 30.17
CA ALA A 300 -4.67 3.01 31.38
C ALA A 300 -3.86 2.89 32.68
N SER A 301 -2.61 2.44 32.59
CA SER A 301 -1.68 2.41 33.73
C SER A 301 -1.21 3.80 34.16
N ILE A 302 -1.29 4.79 33.26
CA ILE A 302 -0.72 6.14 33.44
C ILE A 302 -1.81 7.22 33.49
N VAL A 303 -2.83 7.12 32.63
CA VAL A 303 -3.87 8.16 32.47
C VAL A 303 -5.26 7.55 32.59
N ARG A 304 -6.05 8.08 33.53
CA ARG A 304 -7.47 7.74 33.66
C ARG A 304 -8.30 8.58 32.70
N LEU A 305 -8.89 7.92 31.71
CA LEU A 305 -9.75 8.54 30.71
C LEU A 305 -11.22 8.34 31.07
N ASN A 306 -12.06 9.34 30.77
CA ASN A 306 -13.50 9.26 30.94
C ASN A 306 -14.21 8.84 29.64
N THR A 307 -15.46 8.40 29.77
CA THR A 307 -16.30 7.93 28.65
C THR A 307 -16.45 8.98 27.55
N LYS A 308 -16.53 10.27 27.89
CA LYS A 308 -16.61 11.38 26.92
C LYS A 308 -15.34 11.45 26.04
N SER A 309 -14.17 11.22 26.64
CA SER A 309 -12.89 11.23 25.93
C SER A 309 -12.77 10.05 24.96
N TYR A 310 -13.22 8.85 25.37
CA TYR A 310 -13.29 7.69 24.46
C TYR A 310 -14.20 7.96 23.27
N TYR A 311 -15.39 8.50 23.53
CA TYR A 311 -16.36 8.81 22.49
C TYR A 311 -15.80 9.85 21.49
N ASP A 312 -15.18 10.91 21.98
CA ASP A 312 -14.57 11.97 21.16
C ASP A 312 -13.39 11.48 20.30
N VAL A 313 -12.57 10.56 20.81
CA VAL A 313 -11.51 9.89 20.04
C VAL A 313 -12.11 9.06 18.89
N LEU A 314 -13.11 8.24 19.20
CA LEU A 314 -13.80 7.40 18.23
C LEU A 314 -14.47 8.25 17.15
N GLU A 315 -15.21 9.28 17.54
CA GLU A 315 -15.88 10.20 16.62
C GLU A 315 -14.89 10.96 15.73
N THR A 316 -13.70 11.30 16.26
CA THR A 316 -12.62 11.86 15.45
C THR A 316 -12.20 10.91 14.35
N SER A 317 -12.05 9.61 14.65
CA SER A 317 -11.67 8.58 13.66
C SER A 317 -12.74 8.38 12.58
N LEU A 318 -14.03 8.37 12.95
CA LEU A 318 -15.16 8.26 12.02
C LEU A 318 -15.20 9.46 11.07
N ARG A 319 -15.13 10.69 11.63
CA ARG A 319 -15.13 11.94 10.84
C ARG A 319 -13.93 12.01 9.90
N TYR A 320 -12.76 11.55 10.35
CA TYR A 320 -11.54 11.57 9.56
C TYR A 320 -11.65 10.70 8.31
N MET A 321 -12.01 9.42 8.45
CA MET A 321 -12.16 8.52 7.30
C MET A 321 -13.28 8.97 6.37
N LYS A 322 -14.44 9.40 6.90
CA LYS A 322 -15.54 9.99 6.12
C LYS A 322 -15.07 11.17 5.27
N LYS A 323 -14.25 12.07 5.82
CA LYS A 323 -13.68 13.21 5.10
C LYS A 323 -12.74 12.74 3.98
N LEU A 324 -11.87 11.77 4.26
CA LEU A 324 -10.91 11.28 3.26
C LEU A 324 -11.61 10.57 2.10
N ILE A 325 -12.48 9.60 2.37
CA ILE A 325 -13.21 8.85 1.32
C ILE A 325 -14.00 9.80 0.41
N LYS A 326 -14.65 10.83 0.99
CA LYS A 326 -15.39 11.82 0.20
C LYS A 326 -14.50 12.84 -0.52
N GLY A 327 -13.31 13.13 0.02
CA GLY A 327 -12.32 14.03 -0.58
C GLY A 327 -11.50 13.38 -1.68
N SER A 328 -11.49 12.05 -1.77
CA SER A 328 -10.67 11.23 -2.67
C SER A 328 -11.06 11.26 -4.15
N ARG A 329 -12.05 12.05 -4.55
CA ARG A 329 -12.52 12.15 -5.95
C ARG A 329 -11.53 12.83 -6.92
N ARG A 330 -10.32 13.18 -6.49
CA ARG A 330 -9.40 14.07 -7.23
C ARG A 330 -7.93 13.65 -7.07
N ILE A 331 -7.59 12.40 -7.42
CA ILE A 331 -6.19 11.94 -7.36
C ILE A 331 -5.42 12.36 -8.62
N SER A 332 -6.05 12.29 -9.79
CA SER A 332 -5.43 12.58 -11.09
C SER A 332 -6.46 13.20 -12.05
N THR A 333 -5.99 13.95 -13.04
CA THR A 333 -6.81 14.47 -14.14
C THR A 333 -7.36 13.37 -15.04
N ASP A 334 -6.66 12.23 -15.10
CA ASP A 334 -6.89 11.21 -16.13
C ASP A 334 -7.75 10.04 -15.61
N PHE A 335 -7.98 9.97 -14.30
CA PHE A 335 -8.78 8.90 -13.69
C PHE A 335 -9.57 9.42 -12.49
N LEU A 336 -10.90 9.36 -12.62
CA LEU A 336 -11.85 9.80 -11.59
C LEU A 336 -12.49 8.56 -10.94
N PRO A 337 -12.12 8.21 -9.69
CA PRO A 337 -12.69 7.05 -9.03
C PRO A 337 -14.19 7.26 -8.75
N ILE A 338 -14.99 6.22 -8.99
CA ILE A 338 -16.44 6.25 -8.74
C ILE A 338 -16.67 5.81 -7.30
N ILE A 339 -16.96 6.78 -6.42
CA ILE A 339 -17.18 6.52 -4.98
C ILE A 339 -18.63 6.84 -4.61
N GLU A 340 -19.45 5.79 -4.51
CA GLU A 340 -20.88 5.84 -4.14
C GLU A 340 -21.15 5.12 -2.81
N VAL A 341 -20.65 5.71 -1.73
CA VAL A 341 -20.98 5.28 -0.36
C VAL A 341 -21.59 6.44 0.39
N ASP A 342 -22.75 6.25 1.01
CA ASP A 342 -23.39 7.33 1.76
C ASP A 342 -22.61 7.68 3.05
N LYS A 343 -22.73 8.94 3.48
CA LYS A 343 -22.12 9.44 4.72
C LYS A 343 -22.62 8.70 5.95
N GLY A 344 -23.90 8.32 5.98
CA GLY A 344 -24.51 7.53 7.05
C GLY A 344 -23.99 6.09 7.06
N GLU A 345 -23.70 5.51 5.90
CA GLU A 345 -23.14 4.15 5.80
C GLU A 345 -21.73 4.04 6.37
N ILE A 346 -20.86 5.00 6.05
CA ILE A 346 -19.49 5.04 6.59
C ILE A 346 -19.55 5.11 8.12
N GLU A 347 -20.44 5.96 8.64
CA GLU A 347 -20.61 6.14 10.08
C GLU A 347 -21.21 4.90 10.75
N TRP A 348 -22.22 4.30 10.14
CA TRP A 348 -22.84 3.06 10.60
C TRP A 348 -21.83 1.91 10.65
N LEU A 349 -21.07 1.68 9.57
CA LEU A 349 -20.04 0.63 9.52
C LEU A 349 -18.96 0.84 10.59
N GLY A 350 -18.53 2.08 10.79
CA GLY A 350 -17.55 2.40 11.82
C GLY A 350 -18.08 2.18 13.23
N VAL A 351 -19.28 2.65 13.55
CA VAL A 351 -19.91 2.42 14.87
C VAL A 351 -20.12 0.91 15.11
N THR A 352 -20.61 0.18 14.12
CA THR A 352 -20.77 -1.29 14.19
C THR A 352 -19.43 -1.98 14.48
N ALA A 353 -18.36 -1.61 13.77
CA ALA A 353 -17.03 -2.16 13.97
C ALA A 353 -16.50 -1.91 15.40
N TYR A 354 -16.63 -0.67 15.89
CA TYR A 354 -16.23 -0.34 17.27
C TYR A 354 -17.03 -1.12 18.30
N ILE A 355 -18.36 -1.22 18.16
CA ILE A 355 -19.19 -2.01 19.08
C ILE A 355 -18.71 -3.46 19.09
N ARG A 356 -18.48 -4.05 17.91
CA ARG A 356 -18.10 -5.47 17.80
C ARG A 356 -16.77 -5.77 18.49
N VAL A 357 -15.77 -4.91 18.29
CA VAL A 357 -14.45 -5.07 18.93
C VAL A 357 -14.52 -4.80 20.43
N LEU A 358 -15.13 -3.69 20.84
CA LEU A 358 -15.15 -3.27 22.24
C LEU A 358 -16.06 -4.15 23.11
N ALA A 359 -17.09 -4.79 22.54
CA ALA A 359 -17.93 -5.76 23.24
C ALA A 359 -17.12 -6.95 23.76
N ARG A 360 -16.09 -7.40 23.04
CA ARG A 360 -15.16 -8.45 23.52
C ARG A 360 -14.34 -8.02 24.73
N LYS A 361 -14.32 -6.72 25.03
CA LYS A 361 -13.59 -6.08 26.14
C LYS A 361 -14.56 -5.28 27.04
N GLN A 362 -15.80 -5.76 27.14
CA GLN A 362 -16.93 -5.03 27.75
C GLN A 362 -16.67 -4.49 29.16
N SER A 363 -15.85 -5.18 29.98
CA SER A 363 -15.53 -4.74 31.34
C SER A 363 -14.93 -3.34 31.39
N ARG A 364 -14.12 -2.97 30.39
CA ARG A 364 -13.50 -1.65 30.28
C ARG A 364 -14.43 -0.59 29.69
N TYR A 365 -15.40 -0.99 28.87
CA TYR A 365 -16.21 -0.09 28.05
C TYR A 365 -17.70 -0.11 28.41
N ARG A 366 -18.04 -0.48 29.66
CA ARG A 366 -19.42 -0.62 30.15
C ARG A 366 -20.29 0.62 29.91
N GLU A 367 -19.72 1.81 30.10
CA GLU A 367 -20.44 3.08 29.90
C GLU A 367 -20.45 3.53 28.43
N LEU A 368 -19.41 3.19 27.65
CA LEU A 368 -19.28 3.60 26.26
C LEU A 368 -20.17 2.78 25.32
N LEU A 369 -20.28 1.48 25.55
CA LEU A 369 -21.03 0.57 24.68
C LEU A 369 -22.52 0.95 24.55
N PRO A 370 -23.26 1.30 25.61
CA PRO A 370 -24.63 1.79 25.51
C PRO A 370 -24.75 3.05 24.64
N LEU A 371 -23.82 4.00 24.77
CA LEU A 371 -23.81 5.23 23.96
C LEU A 371 -23.61 4.91 22.47
N LEU A 372 -22.70 3.99 22.16
CA LEU A 372 -22.48 3.57 20.78
C LEU A 372 -23.69 2.81 20.21
N ARG A 373 -24.33 1.94 20.99
CA ARG A 373 -25.56 1.25 20.57
C ARG A 373 -26.69 2.24 20.30
N SER A 374 -26.88 3.24 21.16
CA SER A 374 -27.85 4.32 20.95
C SER A 374 -27.55 5.10 19.66
N LYS A 375 -26.28 5.48 19.43
CA LYS A 375 -25.84 6.11 18.18
C LYS A 375 -26.11 5.23 16.96
N LEU A 376 -25.86 3.91 17.06
CA LEU A 376 -26.10 2.97 15.96
C LEU A 376 -27.59 2.93 15.57
N MET A 377 -28.47 2.84 16.57
CA MET A 377 -29.93 2.85 16.36
C MET A 377 -30.41 4.16 15.70
N ALA A 378 -29.79 5.29 16.03
CA ALA A 378 -30.10 6.58 15.42
C ALA A 378 -29.61 6.71 13.96
N LEU A 379 -28.59 5.94 13.56
CA LEU A 379 -27.96 6.06 12.24
C LEU A 379 -28.71 5.34 11.11
N ARG A 380 -29.58 4.36 11.40
CA ARG A 380 -30.48 3.69 10.43
C ARG A 380 -31.39 2.66 11.13
N THR A 381 -32.64 2.56 10.68
CA THR A 381 -33.59 1.51 11.09
C THR A 381 -33.16 0.12 10.57
N PRO A 382 -33.19 -0.95 11.40
CA PRO A 382 -32.71 -2.29 11.04
C PRO A 382 -33.39 -2.97 9.84
N GLU A 383 -34.59 -2.54 9.46
CA GLU A 383 -35.46 -3.22 8.49
C GLU A 383 -35.01 -3.06 7.02
N CYS A 384 -34.11 -2.11 6.72
CA CYS A 384 -33.65 -1.82 5.36
C CYS A 384 -32.12 -1.89 5.22
N MET A 385 -31.50 -2.94 5.79
CA MET A 385 -30.08 -3.20 5.57
C MET A 385 -29.83 -3.70 4.15
N SER A 386 -29.13 -2.89 3.35
CA SER A 386 -28.75 -3.27 1.99
C SER A 386 -27.93 -4.56 1.99
N PRO A 387 -28.04 -5.41 0.94
CA PRO A 387 -27.26 -6.65 0.83
C PRO A 387 -25.75 -6.41 0.98
N ALA A 388 -25.26 -5.28 0.47
CA ALA A 388 -23.86 -4.89 0.55
C ALA A 388 -23.39 -4.58 2.00
N LEU A 389 -24.25 -4.01 2.85
CA LEU A 389 -23.93 -3.81 4.27
C LEU A 389 -23.95 -5.14 5.03
N LYS A 390 -24.92 -6.02 4.74
CA LYS A 390 -24.99 -7.36 5.32
C LYS A 390 -23.71 -8.14 5.02
N TYR A 391 -23.31 -8.19 3.74
CA TYR A 391 -22.06 -8.78 3.29
C TYR A 391 -20.85 -8.20 4.04
N ALA A 392 -20.73 -6.87 4.10
CA ALA A 392 -19.59 -6.23 4.78
C ALA A 392 -19.46 -6.62 6.26
N THR A 393 -20.57 -6.86 6.96
CA THR A 393 -20.60 -7.16 8.40
C THR A 393 -20.67 -8.65 8.76
N ASP A 394 -20.70 -9.53 7.77
CA ASP A 394 -20.57 -10.97 7.99
C ASP A 394 -19.16 -11.29 8.52
N ASP A 395 -19.09 -12.16 9.53
CA ASP A 395 -17.84 -12.54 10.15
C ASP A 395 -16.94 -13.35 9.23
N LEU A 396 -17.51 -14.11 8.29
CA LEU A 396 -16.74 -14.95 7.37
C LEU A 396 -15.78 -14.11 6.53
N HIS A 397 -16.28 -12.96 6.02
CA HIS A 397 -15.52 -12.03 5.20
C HIS A 397 -14.50 -11.18 5.98
N SER A 398 -14.52 -11.24 7.32
CA SER A 398 -13.54 -10.57 8.20
C SER A 398 -12.78 -11.57 9.10
N SER A 399 -12.83 -12.86 8.78
CA SER A 399 -12.23 -13.96 9.56
C SER A 399 -10.77 -13.72 9.95
N VAL A 400 -9.95 -13.16 9.04
CA VAL A 400 -8.55 -12.81 9.31
C VAL A 400 -8.38 -11.85 10.49
N LEU A 401 -9.25 -10.85 10.61
CA LEU A 401 -9.19 -9.85 11.68
C LEU A 401 -9.54 -10.48 13.03
N TRP A 402 -10.43 -11.47 13.05
CA TRP A 402 -10.85 -12.14 14.29
C TRP A 402 -9.77 -13.03 14.90
N LYS A 403 -8.81 -13.46 14.08
CA LYS A 403 -7.61 -14.22 14.47
C LYS A 403 -6.50 -13.33 15.06
N ILE A 404 -6.61 -12.00 14.95
CA ILE A 404 -5.63 -11.05 15.53
C ILE A 404 -5.74 -11.06 17.05
N ARG A 405 -4.58 -11.09 17.72
CA ARG A 405 -4.47 -10.97 19.19
C ARG A 405 -4.36 -9.48 19.57
N TYR A 406 -5.30 -8.98 20.37
CA TYR A 406 -5.36 -7.56 20.78
C TYR A 406 -6.00 -7.36 22.15
#